data_AF-A0A519XQY2-F1
#
_entry.id   AF-A0A519XQY2-F1
#
_cell.length_a   1.000
_cell.length_b   1.000
_cell.length_c   1.000
_cell.angle_alpha   90.00
_cell.angle_beta   90.00
_cell.angle_gamma   90.00
#
_symmetry.space_group_name_H-M   'P 1'
#
loop_
_entity.id
_entity.type
_entity.pdbx_description
1 polymer ?
#
loop_
_entity_poly.entity_id
_entity_poly.type
_entity_poly.pdbx_seq_one_letter_code
_entity_poly.pdbx_strand_id
1 'polypeptide(L)'
;PGRGLAGWQASLQDPFQVADFGQLMQMWLPLTFVLNSLNRSMGLPDPYPFVISPDVQQKLAFIHRVAGGRAGLASAQQFGQQALLEGKGGGGDTR
;
A
#
# COMPACT_ATOMS: atom_id res chain seq x y z
N PRO A 1 41.09 -5.89 7.12
CA PRO A 1 40.41 -5.63 5.83
C PRO A 1 39.34 -6.71 5.55
N GLY A 2 38.09 -6.44 5.91
CA GLY A 2 36.96 -7.37 5.74
C GLY A 2 35.69 -6.58 5.44
N ARG A 3 35.61 -6.02 4.23
CA ARG A 3 34.42 -5.38 3.69
C ARG A 3 33.63 -6.46 2.97
N GLY A 4 32.57 -6.98 3.56
CA GLY A 4 31.85 -8.08 2.92
C GLY A 4 30.56 -8.55 3.59
N LEU A 5 29.68 -7.65 4.03
CA LEU A 5 28.25 -7.94 4.26
C LEU A 5 27.35 -6.69 4.06
N ALA A 6 27.79 -5.71 3.26
CA ALA A 6 27.09 -4.44 3.06
C ALA A 6 26.04 -4.49 1.91
N GLY A 7 25.43 -5.65 1.66
CA GLY A 7 24.58 -5.87 0.47
C GLY A 7 23.17 -6.39 0.70
N TRP A 8 22.83 -6.82 1.93
CA TRP A 8 21.54 -7.48 2.22
C TRP A 8 20.59 -6.65 3.09
N GLN A 9 20.78 -5.33 3.15
CA GLN A 9 19.84 -4.44 3.82
C GLN A 9 18.69 -4.14 2.88
N ALA A 10 17.75 -5.09 2.74
CA ALA A 10 16.37 -4.68 2.50
C ALA A 10 15.98 -3.83 3.70
N SER A 11 15.76 -2.54 3.50
CA SER A 11 15.20 -1.66 4.53
C SER A 11 13.94 -2.36 5.05
N LEU A 12 13.95 -2.77 6.32
CA LEU A 12 12.83 -3.38 7.05
C LEU A 12 11.74 -2.32 7.32
N GLN A 13 11.35 -1.63 6.26
CA GLN A 13 10.27 -0.68 6.27
C GLN A 13 8.98 -1.47 6.05
N ASP A 14 7.97 -1.18 6.86
CA ASP A 14 6.66 -1.80 6.72
C ASP A 14 6.12 -1.52 5.30
N PRO A 15 5.97 -2.54 4.44
CA PRO A 15 5.55 -2.35 3.05
C PRO A 15 4.13 -1.80 2.95
N PHE A 16 3.32 -1.90 4.01
CA PHE A 16 1.97 -1.35 4.06
C PHE A 16 1.94 0.15 4.38
N GLN A 17 3.07 0.73 4.81
CA GLN A 17 3.22 2.16 5.11
C GLN A 17 3.97 2.93 4.03
N VAL A 18 4.36 2.27 2.94
CA VAL A 18 5.11 2.90 1.83
C VAL A 18 4.14 3.67 0.94
N ALA A 19 4.22 5.00 0.95
CA ALA A 19 3.36 5.85 0.11
C ALA A 19 3.71 5.79 -1.39
N ASP A 20 4.99 5.62 -1.71
CA ASP A 20 5.47 5.56 -3.09
C ASP A 20 5.49 4.13 -3.62
N PHE A 21 4.61 3.85 -4.57
CA PHE A 21 4.53 2.54 -5.22
C PHE A 21 5.84 2.16 -5.95
N GLY A 22 6.62 3.12 -6.43
CA GLY A 22 7.92 2.86 -7.06
C GLY A 22 8.91 2.22 -6.08
N GLN A 23 8.90 2.63 -4.81
CA GLN A 23 9.71 2.01 -3.76
C GLN A 23 9.22 0.59 -3.44
N LEU A 24 7.91 0.39 -3.37
CA LEU A 24 7.32 -0.93 -3.15
C LEU A 24 7.72 -1.91 -4.28
N MET A 25 7.73 -1.44 -5.52
CA MET A 25 8.15 -2.24 -6.67
C MET A 25 9.65 -2.61 -6.63
N GLN A 26 10.49 -1.68 -6.16
CA GLN A 26 11.92 -1.94 -5.99
C GLN A 26 12.21 -3.00 -4.92
N MET A 27 11.37 -3.11 -3.88
CA MET A 27 11.47 -4.20 -2.90
C MET A 27 10.92 -5.53 -3.43
N TRP A 28 9.86 -5.48 -4.24
CA TRP A 28 9.19 -6.65 -4.80
C TRP A 28 10.06 -7.43 -5.80
N LEU A 29 10.81 -6.73 -6.66
CA LEU A 29 11.61 -7.38 -7.72
C LEU A 29 12.70 -8.32 -7.18
N PRO A 30 13.57 -7.90 -6.23
CA PRO A 30 14.53 -8.81 -5.61
C PRO A 30 13.88 -9.99 -4.90
N LEU A 31 12.74 -9.78 -4.23
CA LEU A 31 12.01 -10.82 -3.52
C LEU A 31 11.56 -11.94 -4.48
N THR A 32 10.86 -11.59 -5.56
CA THR A 32 10.40 -12.58 -6.55
C THR A 32 11.55 -13.29 -7.23
N PHE A 33 12.64 -12.59 -7.53
CA PHE A 33 13.84 -13.19 -8.09
C PHE A 33 14.41 -14.28 -7.19
N VAL A 34 14.53 -14.01 -5.88
CA VAL A 34 15.03 -14.98 -4.89
C VAL A 34 14.09 -16.18 -4.79
N LEU A 35 12.78 -15.95 -4.69
CA LEU A 35 11.78 -17.02 -4.58
C LEU A 35 11.76 -17.92 -5.82
N ASN A 36 11.78 -17.35 -7.02
CA ASN A 36 11.85 -18.11 -8.27
C ASN A 36 13.15 -18.91 -8.36
N SER A 37 14.29 -18.31 -8.00
CA SER A 37 15.58 -18.99 -8.02
C SER A 37 15.66 -20.14 -7.03
N LEU A 38 15.04 -20.00 -5.85
CA LEU A 38 14.90 -21.06 -4.86
C LEU A 38 14.02 -22.20 -5.38
N ASN A 39 12.90 -21.91 -6.04
CA ASN A 39 12.07 -22.96 -6.63
C ASN A 39 12.82 -23.71 -7.74
N ARG A 40 13.53 -23.00 -8.63
CA ARG A 40 14.35 -23.63 -9.68
C ARG A 40 15.45 -24.51 -9.13
N SER A 41 16.07 -24.16 -8.00
CA SER A 41 17.11 -25.00 -7.37
C SER A 41 16.54 -26.30 -6.78
N MET A 42 15.26 -26.30 -6.40
CA MET A 42 14.53 -27.49 -5.97
C MET A 42 13.88 -28.26 -7.13
N GLY A 43 14.04 -27.81 -8.38
CA GLY A 43 13.36 -28.37 -9.54
C GLY A 43 11.84 -28.12 -9.56
N LEU A 44 11.36 -27.16 -8.76
CA LEU A 44 9.96 -26.75 -8.70
C LEU A 44 9.68 -25.63 -9.71
N PRO A 45 8.44 -25.52 -10.22
CA PRO A 45 8.05 -24.42 -11.09
C PRO A 45 8.13 -23.06 -10.38
N ASP A 46 8.38 -22.00 -11.16
CA ASP A 46 8.44 -20.63 -10.66
C ASP A 46 7.06 -20.22 -10.10
N PRO A 47 6.99 -19.76 -8.83
CA PRO A 47 5.73 -19.33 -8.23
C PRO A 47 5.29 -17.96 -8.76
N TYR A 48 6.23 -17.15 -9.26
CA TYR A 48 5.96 -15.83 -9.84
C TYR A 48 6.58 -15.70 -11.24
N PRO A 49 6.03 -16.37 -12.28
CA PRO A 49 6.60 -16.40 -13.63
C PRO A 49 6.20 -15.20 -14.49
N PHE A 50 5.76 -14.09 -13.90
CA PHE A 50 5.26 -12.93 -14.64
C PHE A 50 6.30 -11.81 -14.74
N VAL A 51 6.28 -11.11 -15.88
CA VAL A 51 7.03 -9.88 -16.10
C VAL A 51 6.07 -8.71 -15.96
N ILE A 52 6.37 -7.79 -15.04
CA ILE A 52 5.58 -6.57 -14.85
C ILE A 52 5.99 -5.57 -15.93
N SER A 53 5.09 -5.31 -16.89
CA SER A 53 5.31 -4.28 -17.90
C SER A 53 5.14 -2.86 -17.31
N PRO A 54 5.69 -1.83 -17.97
CA PRO A 54 5.47 -0.45 -17.54
C PRO A 54 3.98 -0.08 -17.41
N ASP A 55 3.13 -0.55 -18.31
CA ASP A 55 1.68 -0.29 -18.28
C ASP A 55 1.00 -0.97 -17.08
N VAL A 56 1.41 -2.19 -16.74
CA VAL A 56 0.90 -2.89 -15.55
C VAL A 56 1.39 -2.18 -14.28
N GLN A 57 2.63 -1.72 -14.26
CA GLN A 57 3.17 -0.94 -13.14
C GLN A 57 2.35 0.34 -12.90
N GLN A 58 1.96 1.06 -13.96
CA GLN A 58 1.08 2.23 -13.84
C GLN A 58 -0.30 1.89 -13.26
N LYS A 59 -0.90 0.78 -13.70
CA LYS A 59 -2.19 0.29 -13.18
C LYS A 59 -2.10 -0.05 -11.70
N LEU A 60 -1.06 -0.76 -11.30
CA LEU A 60 -0.82 -1.11 -9.90
C LEU A 60 -0.54 0.13 -9.04
N ALA A 61 0.20 1.11 -9.56
CA ALA A 61 0.42 2.39 -8.89
C ALA A 61 -0.90 3.15 -8.68
N PHE A 62 -1.81 3.11 -9.65
CA PHE A 62 -3.15 3.66 -9.51
C PHE A 62 -3.93 2.95 -8.39
N ILE A 63 -3.98 1.61 -8.41
CA ILE A 63 -4.65 0.82 -7.37
C ILE A 63 -4.08 1.13 -5.98
N HIS A 64 -2.75 1.23 -5.86
CA HIS A 64 -2.07 1.58 -4.62
C HIS A 64 -2.51 2.94 -4.07
N ARG A 65 -2.61 3.97 -4.93
CA ARG A 65 -3.13 5.29 -4.52
C ARG A 65 -4.59 5.24 -4.09
N VAL A 66 -5.43 4.50 -4.82
CA VAL A 66 -6.86 4.35 -4.49
C VAL A 66 -7.05 3.60 -3.16
N ALA A 67 -6.29 2.53 -2.94
CA ALA A 67 -6.34 1.72 -1.73
C ALA A 67 -5.73 2.43 -0.51
N GLY A 68 -4.56 3.05 -0.65
CA GLY A 68 -3.90 3.82 0.41
C GLY A 68 -4.62 5.12 0.74
N GLY A 69 -5.37 5.66 -0.21
CA GLY A 69 -6.16 6.88 -0.07
C GLY A 69 -7.60 6.66 0.35
N ARG A 70 -7.98 5.64 1.13
CA ARG A 70 -9.36 5.47 1.66
C ARG A 70 -10.45 5.89 0.66
N ALA A 71 -10.35 5.49 -0.60
CA ALA A 71 -11.33 5.86 -1.61
C ALA A 71 -12.70 5.31 -1.18
N GLY A 72 -13.54 6.19 -0.63
CA GLY A 72 -15.00 6.05 -0.66
C GLY A 72 -15.78 6.04 0.66
N LEU A 73 -15.19 5.82 1.85
CA LEU A 73 -16.00 5.53 3.05
C LEU A 73 -15.80 6.42 4.29
N ALA A 74 -14.80 7.32 4.30
CA ALA A 74 -14.53 8.15 5.49
C ALA A 74 -15.32 9.47 5.55
N SER A 75 -15.71 10.04 4.39
CA SER A 75 -16.48 11.30 4.34
C SER A 75 -17.94 11.15 4.74
N ALA A 76 -18.50 9.92 4.72
CA ALA A 76 -19.87 9.66 5.17
C ALA A 76 -20.04 9.81 6.70
N GLN A 77 -18.98 9.61 7.49
CA GLN A 77 -19.03 9.74 8.95
C GLN A 77 -18.97 11.19 9.44
N GLN A 78 -18.43 12.13 8.65
CA GLN A 78 -18.32 13.53 9.04
C GLN A 78 -19.61 14.33 8.83
N PHE A 79 -20.44 13.97 7.85
CA PHE A 79 -21.72 14.66 7.61
C PHE A 79 -22.77 14.36 8.69
N GLY A 80 -22.73 13.17 9.32
CA GLY A 80 -23.67 12.78 10.38
C GLY A 80 -23.40 13.43 11.74
N GLN A 81 -22.18 13.92 11.98
CA GLN A 81 -21.79 14.48 13.28
C GLN A 81 -22.11 15.98 13.41
N GLN A 82 -22.32 16.66 12.29
CA GLN A 82 -22.65 18.09 12.27
C GLN A 82 -24.16 18.35 12.50
N ALA A 83 -25.04 17.41 12.13
CA ALA A 83 -26.49 17.53 12.36
C ALA A 83 -26.91 17.38 13.84
N LEU A 84 -26.09 16.75 14.69
CA LEU A 84 -26.42 16.59 16.12
C LEU A 84 -26.14 17.86 16.94
N LEU A 85 -25.32 18.79 16.42
CA LEU A 85 -24.94 20.01 17.14
C LEU A 85 -25.81 21.23 16.77
N GLU A 86 -26.50 21.20 15.63
CA GLU A 86 -27.39 22.30 15.20
C GLU A 86 -28.84 22.17 15.74
N GLY A 87 -29.22 21.01 16.30
CA GLY A 87 -30.56 20.77 16.87
C GLY A 87 -30.79 21.29 18.29
N LYS A 88 -29.85 22.03 18.89
CA LYS A 88 -29.96 22.56 20.26
C LYS A 88 -29.83 24.08 20.33
N GLY A 89 -30.53 24.78 19.45
CA GLY A 89 -30.67 26.23 19.49
C GLY A 89 -32.00 26.68 18.91
N GLY A 90 -32.97 27.00 19.76
CA GLY A 90 -34.16 27.76 19.34
C GLY A 90 -35.49 27.18 19.79
N GLY A 91 -35.80 27.35 21.08
CA GLY A 91 -37.16 27.24 21.61
C GLY A 91 -37.38 28.43 22.54
N GLY A 92 -37.66 29.58 21.93
CA GLY A 92 -37.97 30.82 22.63
C GLY A 92 -39.29 30.72 23.39
N ASP A 93 -39.28 31.41 24.53
CA ASP A 93 -40.38 32.22 25.06
C ASP A 93 -41.79 31.92 24.51
N THR A 94 -42.62 31.35 25.37
CA THR A 94 -44.05 31.61 25.37
C THR A 94 -44.51 31.82 26.81
N ARG A 95 -44.60 33.11 27.17
CA ARG A 95 -45.56 33.74 28.12
C ARG A 95 -45.57 33.30 29.58
#